data_AF-W5JMX3-F1
#
_entry.id   AF-W5JMX3-F1
#
_cell.length_a   1.000
_cell.length_b   1.000
_cell.length_c   1.000
_cell.angle_alpha   90.00
_cell.angle_beta   90.00
_cell.angle_gamma   90.00
#
_symmetry.space_group_name_H-M   'P 1'
#
loop_
_entity.id
_entity.type
_entity.pdbx_description
1 polymer ?
#
loop_
_entity_poly.entity_id
_entity_poly.type
_entity_poly.pdbx_seq_one_letter_code
_entity_poly.pdbx_strand_id
1 'polypeptide(L)' 'MLTPKIMRQDTVMRKAISSRDKLIVTLRYLASGVDYKTLEFKFRISAQSISIFIPQVCMNLVNLLRDYVK' A
#
# COMPACT_ATOMS: atom_id res chain seq x y z
N MET A 1 -4.52 11.78 -9.50
CA MET A 1 -3.39 11.66 -8.55
C MET A 1 -3.65 10.55 -7.54
N LEU A 2 -2.67 9.68 -7.26
CA LEU A 2 -2.81 8.51 -6.38
C LEU A 2 -2.71 8.89 -4.89
N THR A 3 -1.78 9.77 -4.55
CA THR A 3 -1.45 10.20 -3.17
C THR A 3 -2.66 10.56 -2.30
N PRO A 4 -3.62 11.41 -2.74
CA PRO A 4 -4.77 11.76 -1.90
C PRO A 4 -5.71 10.57 -1.64
N LYS A 5 -5.72 9.54 -2.49
CA LYS A 5 -6.62 8.38 -2.35
C LYS A 5 -6.11 7.33 -1.36
N ILE A 6 -4.80 7.33 -1.08
CA ILE A 6 -4.14 6.32 -0.22
C ILE A 6 -3.60 6.92 1.10
N MET A 7 -3.66 8.24 1.24
CA MET A 7 -3.25 8.95 2.45
C MET A 7 -4.22 8.64 3.59
N ARG A 8 -3.67 8.45 4.80
CA ARG A 8 -4.45 8.40 6.03
C ARG A 8 -3.99 9.51 6.97
N GLN A 9 -4.89 9.96 7.82
CA GLN A 9 -4.59 10.96 8.84
C GLN A 9 -3.83 10.33 10.01
N ASP A 10 -2.91 11.09 10.57
CA ASP A 10 -2.23 10.74 11.81
C ASP A 10 -3.23 10.71 12.97
N THR A 11 -2.98 9.84 13.93
CA THR A 11 -3.72 9.79 15.20
C THR A 11 -2.82 10.26 16.33
N VAL A 12 -3.42 10.70 17.44
CA VAL A 12 -2.69 11.13 18.65
C VAL A 12 -1.67 10.08 19.11
N MET A 13 -2.00 8.79 18.98
CA MET A 13 -1.19 7.67 19.47
C MET A 13 -0.21 7.11 18.42
N ARG A 14 -0.45 7.34 17.13
CA ARG A 14 0.33 6.72 16.05
C ARG A 14 0.29 7.54 14.76
N LYS A 15 1.47 7.74 14.16
CA LYS A 15 1.59 8.27 12.79
C LYS A 15 1.08 7.25 11.77
N ALA A 16 0.30 7.73 10.81
CA ALA A 16 -0.16 6.93 9.70
C ALA A 16 1.02 6.48 8.83
N ILE A 17 0.89 5.28 8.26
CA ILE A 17 1.84 4.82 7.23
C ILE A 17 1.72 5.78 6.05
N SER A 18 2.85 6.33 5.62
CA SER A 18 2.86 7.32 4.54
C SER A 18 2.32 6.72 3.23
N SER A 19 1.73 7.56 2.39
CA SER A 19 1.28 7.16 1.05
C SER A 19 2.41 6.55 0.22
N ARG A 20 3.65 7.05 0.41
CA ARG A 20 4.86 6.55 -0.25
C ARG A 20 5.18 5.13 0.21
N ASP A 21 5.18 4.87 1.52
CA ASP A 21 5.53 3.55 2.04
C ASP A 21 4.49 2.50 1.63
N LYS A 22 3.19 2.84 1.69
CA LYS A 22 2.13 1.96 1.18
C LYS A 22 2.34 1.58 -0.28
N LEU A 23 2.74 2.55 -1.10
CA LEU A 23 3.01 2.32 -2.52
C LEU A 23 4.22 1.41 -2.71
N ILE A 24 5.33 1.67 -2.02
CA ILE A 24 6.54 0.84 -2.09
C ILE A 24 6.24 -0.61 -1.70
N VAL A 25 5.54 -0.82 -0.59
CA VAL A 25 5.17 -2.17 -0.12
C VAL A 25 4.27 -2.87 -1.14
N THR A 26 3.29 -2.15 -1.70
CA THR A 26 2.38 -2.71 -2.72
C THR A 26 3.14 -3.08 -4.00
N LEU A 27 4.05 -2.23 -4.47
CA LEU A 27 4.86 -2.54 -5.65
C LEU A 27 5.80 -3.73 -5.39
N ARG A 28 6.38 -3.83 -4.19
CA ARG A 28 7.18 -5.01 -3.80
C ARG A 28 6.34 -6.28 -3.83
N TYR A 29 5.12 -6.24 -3.29
CA TYR A 29 4.18 -7.35 -3.32
C TYR A 29 3.86 -7.78 -4.76
N LEU A 30 3.52 -6.83 -5.63
CA LEU A 30 3.21 -7.10 -7.04
C LEU A 30 4.41 -7.63 -7.83
N ALA A 31 5.62 -7.13 -7.56
CA ALA A 31 6.82 -7.52 -8.29
C ALA A 31 7.41 -8.87 -7.84
N SER A 32 7.23 -9.24 -6.55
CA SER A 32 7.89 -10.40 -5.96
C SER A 32 6.94 -11.53 -5.57
N GLY A 33 5.63 -11.30 -5.50
CA GLY A 33 4.64 -12.33 -5.15
C GLY A 33 4.80 -12.93 -3.74
N VAL A 34 5.55 -12.26 -2.86
CA VAL A 34 5.84 -12.74 -1.50
C VAL A 34 4.64 -12.57 -0.57
N ASP A 35 4.55 -13.42 0.43
CA ASP A 35 3.51 -13.39 1.45
C ASP A 35 3.62 -12.17 2.39
N TYR A 36 2.53 -11.89 3.12
CA TYR A 36 2.45 -10.72 4.00
C TYR A 36 3.38 -10.79 5.22
N LYS A 37 3.76 -11.98 5.69
CA LYS A 37 4.71 -12.11 6.81
C LYS A 37 6.13 -11.70 6.38
N THR A 38 6.51 -12.10 5.17
CA THR A 38 7.78 -11.67 4.57
C THR A 38 7.84 -10.15 4.42
N LEU A 39 6.74 -9.52 4.00
CA LEU A 39 6.66 -8.06 3.92
C LEU A 39 6.67 -7.39 5.30
N GLU A 40 6.00 -7.99 6.29
CA GLU A 40 6.01 -7.50 7.67
C GLU A 40 7.43 -7.43 8.23
N PHE A 41 8.21 -8.49 8.06
CA PHE A 41 9.59 -8.52 8.53
C PHE A 41 10.46 -7.47 7.82
N LYS A 42 10.29 -7.29 6.50
CA LYS A 42 11.09 -6.34 5.71
C LYS A 42 10.77 -4.87 5.99
N PHE A 43 9.49 -4.53 6.12
CA PHE A 43 9.04 -3.14 6.22
C PHE A 43 8.68 -2.71 7.63
N ARG A 44 8.69 -3.64 8.61
CA ARG A 44 8.29 -3.42 10.00
C ARG A 44 6.86 -2.86 10.12
N ILE A 45 5.98 -3.37 9.28
CA ILE A 45 4.55 -3.04 9.27
C ILE A 45 3.79 -4.34 9.51
N SER A 46 2.82 -4.35 10.42
CA SER A 46 2.07 -5.59 10.71
C SER A 46 1.42 -6.18 9.46
N ALA A 47 1.47 -7.52 9.30
CA ALA A 47 0.82 -8.20 8.19
C ALA A 47 -0.69 -7.86 8.09
N GLN A 48 -1.33 -7.62 9.24
CA GLN A 48 -2.72 -7.14 9.30
C GLN A 48 -2.90 -5.79 8.59
N SER A 49 -2.02 -4.81 8.87
CA SER A 49 -2.08 -3.50 8.20
C SER A 49 -1.83 -3.65 6.69
N ILE A 50 -0.84 -4.48 6.32
CA ILE A 50 -0.49 -4.78 4.93
C ILE A 50 -1.68 -5.37 4.18
N SER A 51 -2.33 -6.38 4.76
CA SER A 51 -3.51 -7.02 4.19
C SER A 51 -4.68 -6.05 3.96
N ILE A 52 -4.77 -4.98 4.76
CA ILE A 52 -5.83 -3.97 4.62
C ILE A 52 -5.51 -2.99 3.50
N PHE A 53 -4.29 -2.45 3.45
CA PHE A 53 -3.99 -1.37 2.49
C PHE A 53 -3.60 -1.87 1.11
N ILE A 54 -2.99 -3.05 0.96
CA ILE A 54 -2.57 -3.55 -0.37
C ILE A 54 -3.75 -3.61 -1.36
N PRO A 55 -4.90 -4.23 -1.03
CA PRO A 55 -6.04 -4.27 -1.94
C PRO A 55 -6.56 -2.86 -2.28
N GLN A 56 -6.56 -1.94 -1.30
CA GLN A 56 -6.98 -0.55 -1.50
C GLN A 56 -6.05 0.18 -2.49
N VAL A 57 -4.73 0.02 -2.34
CA VAL A 57 -3.75 0.63 -3.23
C VAL A 57 -3.86 0.03 -4.63
N CYS A 58 -3.98 -1.29 -4.76
CA CYS A 58 -4.16 -1.97 -6.05
C CYS A 58 -5.41 -1.48 -6.79
N MET A 59 -6.57 -1.38 -6.11
CA MET A 59 -7.80 -0.89 -6.72
C MET A 59 -7.67 0.56 -7.20
N ASN A 60 -7.02 1.42 -6.41
CA ASN A 60 -6.74 2.79 -6.81
C ASN A 60 -5.76 2.86 -7.99
N LEU A 61 -4.78 1.96 -8.05
CA LEU A 61 -3.81 1.86 -9.14
C LEU A 61 -4.50 1.45 -10.45
N VAL A 62 -5.32 0.39 -10.41
CA VAL A 62 -6.09 -0.08 -11.57
C VAL A 62 -7.01 1.01 -12.09
N ASN A 63 -7.74 1.69 -11.21
CA ASN A 63 -8.62 2.78 -11.62
C ASN A 63 -7.86 3.97 -12.23
N LEU A 64 -6.64 4.26 -11.77
CA LEU A 64 -5.81 5.33 -12.31
C LEU A 64 -5.19 4.95 -13.67
N LEU A 65 -4.79 3.68 -13.82
CA LEU A 65 -4.12 3.18 -15.02
C LEU A 65 -5.11 2.73 -16.10
N ARG A 66 -6.40 2.56 -15.78
CA ARG A 66 -7.44 2.16 -16.75
C ARG A 66 -7.46 3.07 -17.98
N ASP A 67 -7.24 4.37 -17.80
CA ASP A 67 -7.25 5.32 -18.92
C ASP A 67 -5.97 5.25 -19.78
N TYR A 68 -4.92 4.60 -19.28
CA TYR A 68 -3.61 4.47 -19.94
C TYR A 68 -3.41 3.11 -20.61
N VAL A 69 -4.15 2.08 -20.17
CA VAL A 69 -4.09 0.74 -20.75
C VAL A 69 -5.23 0.61 -21.76
N LYS A 70 -4.89 0.78 -23.05
CA LYS A 70 -5.77 0.51 -24.20
C LYS A 70 -5.84 -0.98 -24.51
#